data_AF-A0A812SWA3-F1
#
_entry.id   AF-A0A812SWA3-F1
#
_cell.length_a   1.000
_cell.length_b   1.000
_cell.length_c   1.000
_cell.angle_alpha   90.00
_cell.angle_beta   90.00
_cell.angle_gamma   90.00
#
_symmetry.space_group_name_H-M   'P 1'
#
loop_
_entity.id
_entity.type
_entity.pdbx_description
1 polymer ?
#
loop_
_entity_poly.entity_id
_entity_poly.type
_entity_poly.pdbx_seq_one_letter_code
_entity_poly.pdbx_strand_id
1 'polypeptide(L)'
;MVRFAKTMRSTKFQQSMQTGIALLVRRMERRVVPELPASVEEWQGQQKTLFILAGGAALPQTQSDLILMMFNGHWQSSREQWESGCWTHWCNGCCPNEEVCKQKAQQALEYLFMSFPSEPLLYRWKHWEPFLEYCLLGVTINGFLKFLVNACAQNMPADVGAWDEDDPSLSFADKQAVRLGKVRTTVLDANFQAILFKAVFAGQPLRSLMDDVSYVETIRERLLLLQKGVKLSRSKADLSPEKLRSQNWGFFSGQRAQQTLKEYTDLLHTGPDLTDLTGTGFVDLFPLVLRGMTDAYRRLFNRTTRLCYKLLAVFDMTLDDACAWIGGLWKEYRNRPCCLDPQFSKARVSVVGFHFMKPEVCTVGRSWGILVFCLLVCLSVQ
;
A
#
# COMPACT_ATOMS: atom_id res chain seq x y z
N MET A 1 -3.49 6.11 -7.83
CA MET A 1 -2.39 6.80 -7.12
C MET A 1 -1.67 7.84 -7.97
N VAL A 2 -0.94 7.50 -9.05
CA VAL A 2 -0.23 8.52 -9.88
C VAL A 2 -1.14 9.63 -10.39
N ARG A 3 -2.31 9.28 -10.96
CA ARG A 3 -3.33 10.28 -11.36
C ARG A 3 -3.79 11.13 -10.19
N PHE A 4 -3.98 10.52 -9.03
CA PHE A 4 -4.44 11.21 -7.83
C PHE A 4 -3.39 12.20 -7.30
N ALA A 5 -2.11 11.81 -7.24
CA ALA A 5 -1.02 12.73 -6.90
C ALA A 5 -0.91 13.91 -7.87
N LYS A 6 -1.11 13.68 -9.18
CA LYS A 6 -1.16 14.77 -10.17
C LYS A 6 -2.34 15.71 -9.91
N THR A 7 -3.51 15.17 -9.58
CA THR A 7 -4.70 15.96 -9.25
C THR A 7 -4.50 16.78 -7.97
N MET A 8 -3.87 16.21 -6.93
CA MET A 8 -3.59 16.89 -5.64
C MET A 8 -2.72 18.14 -5.76
N ARG A 9 -1.93 18.25 -6.84
CA ARG A 9 -1.07 19.41 -7.11
C ARG A 9 -1.83 20.60 -7.72
N SER A 10 -3.06 20.39 -8.17
CA SER A 10 -3.86 21.47 -8.72
C SER A 10 -4.36 22.38 -7.59
N THR A 11 -4.11 23.69 -7.68
CA THR A 11 -4.64 24.69 -6.74
C THR A 11 -6.16 24.58 -6.62
N LYS A 12 -6.87 24.32 -7.74
CA LYS A 12 -8.31 24.12 -7.75
C LYS A 12 -8.73 22.92 -6.90
N PHE A 13 -7.99 21.81 -6.98
CA PHE A 13 -8.26 20.64 -6.14
C PHE A 13 -8.03 20.96 -4.67
N GLN A 14 -6.94 21.64 -4.33
CA GLN A 14 -6.63 22.00 -2.93
C GLN A 14 -7.69 22.94 -2.33
N GLN A 15 -8.16 23.93 -3.09
CA GLN A 15 -9.27 24.81 -2.69
C GLN A 15 -10.59 24.05 -2.49
N SER A 16 -10.91 23.13 -3.41
CA SER A 16 -12.08 22.27 -3.26
C SER A 16 -11.96 21.34 -2.05
N MET A 17 -10.78 20.79 -1.78
CA MET A 17 -10.51 19.97 -0.60
C MET A 17 -10.71 20.78 0.69
N GLN A 18 -10.17 22.00 0.78
CA GLN A 18 -10.38 22.89 1.93
C GLN A 18 -11.87 23.19 2.15
N THR A 19 -12.60 23.44 1.07
CA THR A 19 -14.06 23.66 1.12
C THR A 19 -14.80 22.40 1.62
N GLY A 20 -14.37 21.23 1.16
CA GLY A 20 -14.90 19.94 1.62
C GLY A 20 -14.61 19.67 3.10
N ILE A 21 -13.40 19.99 3.57
CA ILE A 21 -13.03 19.87 4.99
C ILE A 21 -13.90 20.80 5.83
N ALA A 22 -14.05 22.07 5.44
CA ALA A 22 -14.92 23.01 6.13
C ALA A 22 -16.38 22.51 6.18
N LEU A 23 -16.84 21.84 5.12
CA LEU A 23 -18.16 21.22 5.09
C LEU A 23 -18.28 20.03 6.06
N LEU A 24 -17.26 19.16 6.16
CA LEU A 24 -17.21 18.08 7.14
C LEU A 24 -17.25 18.61 8.58
N VAL A 25 -16.49 19.66 8.87
CA VAL A 25 -16.48 20.30 10.20
C VAL A 25 -17.84 20.94 10.52
N ARG A 26 -18.45 21.60 9.54
CA ARG A 26 -19.78 22.20 9.71
C ARG A 26 -20.86 21.16 10.00
N ARG A 27 -20.75 19.96 9.40
CA ARG A 27 -21.69 18.85 9.53
C ARG A 27 -21.39 17.90 10.70
N MET A 28 -20.30 18.12 11.42
CA MET A 28 -19.97 17.35 12.62
C MET A 28 -20.98 17.63 13.73
N GLU A 29 -21.43 16.59 14.40
CA GLU A 29 -22.23 16.67 15.63
C GLU A 29 -21.34 16.45 16.86
N ARG A 30 -21.36 17.39 17.82
CA ARG A 30 -20.76 17.18 19.14
C ARG A 30 -21.81 16.61 20.09
N ARG A 31 -21.55 15.45 20.68
CA ARG A 31 -22.36 14.88 21.76
C ARG A 31 -21.58 14.90 23.06
N VAL A 32 -22.01 15.71 24.02
CA VAL A 32 -21.38 15.80 25.34
C VAL A 32 -21.91 14.66 26.19
N VAL A 33 -20.99 13.87 26.74
CA VAL A 33 -21.31 12.72 27.59
C VAL A 33 -20.45 12.75 28.85
N PRO A 34 -20.98 12.33 30.02
CA PRO A 34 -20.19 12.27 31.26
C PRO A 34 -19.15 11.14 31.22
N GLU A 35 -19.45 10.07 30.48
CA GLU A 35 -18.59 8.92 30.24
C GLU A 35 -18.79 8.48 28.79
N LEU A 36 -17.75 7.91 28.17
CA LEU A 36 -17.87 7.42 26.80
C LEU A 36 -18.79 6.18 26.79
N PRO A 37 -19.68 6.03 25.79
CA PRO A 37 -20.42 4.79 25.63
C PRO A 37 -19.46 3.60 25.55
N ALA A 38 -19.79 2.46 26.18
CA ALA A 38 -18.93 1.27 26.14
C ALA A 38 -18.58 0.84 24.70
N SER A 39 -19.53 0.99 23.77
CA SER A 39 -19.32 0.75 22.34
C SER A 39 -18.31 1.68 21.69
N VAL A 40 -18.10 2.88 22.24
CA VAL A 40 -17.07 3.84 21.80
C VAL A 40 -15.72 3.50 22.41
N GLU A 41 -15.67 3.12 23.69
CA GLU A 41 -14.42 2.74 24.38
C GLU A 41 -13.80 1.46 23.80
N GLU A 42 -14.59 0.40 23.63
CA GLU A 42 -14.16 -0.84 22.99
C GLU A 42 -13.62 -0.56 21.58
N TRP A 43 -14.31 0.33 20.88
CA TRP A 43 -14.01 0.68 19.51
C TRP A 43 -12.73 1.53 19.39
N GLN A 44 -12.44 2.44 20.31
CA GLN A 44 -11.17 3.18 20.33
C GLN A 44 -9.94 2.25 20.38
N GLY A 45 -10.03 1.13 21.11
CA GLY A 45 -8.96 0.13 21.19
C GLY A 45 -8.65 -0.51 19.84
N GLN A 46 -9.68 -0.97 19.13
CA GLN A 46 -9.54 -1.62 17.81
C GLN A 46 -9.02 -0.65 16.74
N GLN A 47 -9.38 0.62 16.85
CA GLN A 47 -9.14 1.62 15.81
C GLN A 47 -7.80 2.28 15.92
N LYS A 48 -7.21 2.30 17.13
CA LYS A 48 -5.80 2.62 17.30
C LYS A 48 -4.93 1.68 16.48
N THR A 49 -5.22 0.38 16.48
CA THR A 49 -4.50 -0.61 15.67
C THR A 49 -4.70 -0.34 14.17
N LEU A 50 -5.94 -0.11 13.74
CA LEU A 50 -6.24 0.18 12.34
C LEU A 50 -5.59 1.48 11.85
N PHE A 51 -5.59 2.52 12.70
CA PHE A 51 -4.92 3.79 12.45
C PHE A 51 -3.42 3.62 12.26
N ILE A 52 -2.78 2.83 13.14
CA ILE A 52 -1.36 2.51 13.05
C ILE A 52 -1.06 1.76 11.74
N LEU A 53 -1.85 0.73 11.42
CA LEU A 53 -1.72 -0.04 10.18
C LEU A 53 -1.95 0.80 8.92
N ALA A 54 -2.79 1.83 9.02
CA ALA A 54 -3.07 2.76 7.94
C ALA A 54 -1.96 3.80 7.70
N GLY A 55 -0.89 3.80 8.50
CA GLY A 55 0.23 4.76 8.41
C GLY A 55 0.24 5.82 9.51
N GLY A 56 -0.69 5.76 10.47
CA GLY A 56 -0.76 6.70 11.59
C GLY A 56 0.47 6.70 12.49
N ALA A 57 1.29 5.65 12.45
CA ALA A 57 2.56 5.58 13.19
C ALA A 57 3.63 6.57 12.68
N ALA A 58 3.52 7.05 11.44
CA ALA A 58 4.45 8.03 10.88
C ALA A 58 4.16 9.47 11.36
N LEU A 59 2.98 9.70 11.96
CA LEU A 59 2.58 11.02 12.45
C LEU A 59 3.18 11.30 13.84
N PRO A 60 3.54 12.56 14.15
CA PRO A 60 3.90 12.97 15.50
C PRO A 60 2.81 12.59 16.50
N GLN A 61 3.20 12.13 17.69
CA GLN A 61 2.26 11.64 18.71
C GLN A 61 1.12 12.62 19.01
N THR A 62 1.43 13.92 19.09
CA THR A 62 0.42 14.97 19.34
C THR A 62 -0.63 15.08 18.23
N GLN A 63 -0.26 14.79 16.98
CA GLN A 63 -1.20 14.78 15.85
C GLN A 63 -2.05 13.51 15.88
N SER A 64 -1.43 12.36 16.12
CA SER A 64 -2.11 11.08 16.26
C SER A 64 -3.14 11.10 17.39
N ASP A 65 -2.78 11.64 18.55
CA ASP A 65 -3.66 11.78 19.71
C ASP A 65 -4.86 12.68 19.39
N LEU A 66 -4.63 13.81 18.70
CA LEU A 66 -5.71 14.71 18.30
C LEU A 66 -6.68 14.02 17.33
N ILE A 67 -6.16 13.29 16.33
CA ILE A 67 -6.97 12.57 15.35
C ILE A 67 -7.83 11.50 16.04
N LEU A 68 -7.21 10.66 16.87
CA LEU A 68 -7.91 9.58 17.58
C LEU A 68 -8.92 10.12 18.61
N MET A 69 -8.60 11.24 19.27
CA MET A 69 -9.50 11.92 20.20
C MET A 69 -10.72 12.49 19.47
N MET A 70 -10.52 13.16 18.33
CA MET A 70 -11.62 13.80 17.60
C MET A 70 -12.49 12.76 16.90
N PHE A 71 -11.91 11.80 16.20
CA PHE A 71 -12.65 10.80 15.43
C PHE A 71 -12.89 9.53 16.24
N ASN A 72 -13.48 9.69 17.42
CA ASN A 72 -13.69 8.62 18.40
C ASN A 72 -15.03 7.86 18.24
N GLY A 73 -15.85 8.19 17.25
CA GLY A 73 -17.06 7.43 16.93
C GLY A 73 -16.80 6.36 15.87
N HIS A 74 -17.75 5.43 15.69
CA HIS A 74 -17.65 4.37 14.70
C HIS A 74 -17.28 4.88 13.29
N TRP A 75 -16.10 4.52 12.80
CA TRP A 75 -15.66 4.69 11.42
C TRP A 75 -16.43 3.73 10.53
N GLN A 76 -17.63 4.14 10.14
CA GLN A 76 -18.45 3.39 9.21
C GLN A 76 -18.18 3.90 7.79
N SER A 77 -17.98 2.98 6.84
CA SER A 77 -17.65 3.30 5.44
C SER A 77 -18.84 3.14 4.48
N SER A 78 -20.06 3.04 5.02
CA SER A 78 -21.28 2.88 4.22
C SER A 78 -21.51 4.11 3.34
N ARG A 79 -22.15 3.88 2.18
CA ARG A 79 -22.40 4.94 1.19
C ARG A 79 -23.19 6.11 1.76
N GLU A 80 -24.28 5.80 2.44
CA GLU A 80 -25.19 6.79 3.01
C GLU A 80 -24.47 7.72 4.00
N GLN A 81 -23.60 7.16 4.84
CA GLN A 81 -22.88 7.94 5.85
C GLN A 81 -21.81 8.82 5.26
N TRP A 82 -20.92 8.29 4.41
CA TRP A 82 -19.89 9.13 3.85
C TRP A 82 -20.48 10.16 2.89
N GLU A 83 -21.58 9.88 2.16
CA GLU A 83 -22.26 10.89 1.32
C GLU A 83 -22.88 12.02 2.15
N SER A 84 -23.39 11.72 3.35
CA SER A 84 -23.90 12.73 4.27
C SER A 84 -22.81 13.68 4.76
N GLY A 85 -21.56 13.20 4.90
CA GLY A 85 -20.47 13.93 5.54
C GLY A 85 -20.75 14.30 7.00
N CYS A 86 -21.80 13.71 7.61
CA CYS A 86 -22.13 13.86 9.01
C CYS A 86 -21.40 12.78 9.81
N TRP A 87 -20.84 13.16 10.95
CA TRP A 87 -20.18 12.26 11.88
C TRP A 87 -20.30 12.82 13.30
N THR A 88 -20.20 11.95 14.29
CA THR A 88 -20.38 12.32 15.70
C THR A 88 -19.05 12.28 16.44
N HIS A 89 -18.72 13.37 17.12
CA HIS A 89 -17.68 13.42 18.14
C HIS A 89 -18.29 13.21 19.53
N TRP A 90 -17.86 12.17 20.24
CA TRP A 90 -18.27 11.90 21.61
C TRP A 90 -17.35 12.64 22.59
N CYS A 91 -17.83 13.76 23.10
CA CYS A 91 -17.06 14.68 23.92
C CYS A 91 -17.19 14.34 25.41
N ASN A 92 -16.22 13.62 25.96
CA ASN A 92 -16.05 13.42 27.41
C ASN A 92 -15.06 14.46 27.98
N GLY A 93 -15.46 15.74 27.98
CA GLY A 93 -14.66 16.85 28.53
C GLY A 93 -13.48 17.37 27.67
N CYS A 94 -13.17 16.75 26.53
CA CYS A 94 -12.03 17.17 25.69
C CYS A 94 -12.25 18.51 24.95
N CYS A 95 -13.50 18.97 24.83
CA CYS A 95 -13.85 20.23 24.18
C CYS A 95 -14.72 21.08 25.14
N PRO A 96 -14.32 22.32 25.49
CA PRO A 96 -15.14 23.19 26.36
C PRO A 96 -16.49 23.56 25.75
N ASN A 97 -16.52 23.83 24.44
CA ASN A 97 -17.70 24.22 23.70
C ASN A 97 -17.65 23.70 22.26
N GLU A 98 -18.71 23.97 21.49
CA GLU A 98 -18.83 23.51 20.10
C GLU A 98 -17.81 24.15 19.16
N GLU A 99 -17.49 25.43 19.36
CA GLU A 99 -16.50 26.15 18.54
C GLU A 99 -15.10 25.54 18.68
N VAL A 100 -14.65 25.26 19.91
CA VAL A 100 -13.37 24.60 20.15
C VAL A 100 -13.37 23.18 19.58
N CYS A 101 -14.51 22.47 19.65
CA CYS A 101 -14.66 21.16 19.04
C CYS A 101 -14.46 21.22 17.51
N LYS A 102 -15.08 22.20 16.85
CA LYS A 102 -14.96 22.42 15.41
C LYS A 102 -13.54 22.82 15.01
N GLN A 103 -12.87 23.66 15.79
CA GLN A 103 -11.46 24.02 15.57
C GLN A 103 -10.53 22.81 15.68
N LYS A 104 -10.71 21.98 16.70
CA LYS A 104 -9.94 20.74 16.86
C LYS A 104 -10.22 19.74 15.74
N ALA A 105 -11.48 19.61 15.32
CA ALA A 105 -11.87 18.76 14.19
C ALA A 105 -11.25 19.24 12.88
N GLN A 106 -11.26 20.55 12.62
CA GLN A 106 -10.60 21.16 11.47
C GLN A 106 -9.11 20.81 11.47
N GLN A 107 -8.42 21.03 12.59
CA GLN A 107 -7.00 20.73 12.73
C GLN A 107 -6.70 19.24 12.54
N ALA A 108 -7.54 18.35 13.08
CA ALA A 108 -7.39 16.90 12.88
C ALA A 108 -7.58 16.48 11.41
N LEU A 109 -8.56 17.04 10.71
CA LEU A 109 -8.78 16.81 9.28
C LEU A 109 -7.63 17.39 8.43
N GLU A 110 -7.06 18.52 8.82
CA GLU A 110 -5.89 19.09 8.16
C GLU A 110 -4.65 18.20 8.33
N TYR A 111 -4.42 17.63 9.52
CA TYR A 111 -3.34 16.65 9.69
C TYR A 111 -3.52 15.40 8.82
N LEU A 112 -4.76 14.93 8.67
CA LEU A 112 -5.07 13.78 7.80
C LEU A 112 -4.95 14.10 6.31
N PHE A 113 -5.40 15.27 5.85
CA PHE A 113 -5.66 15.51 4.42
C PHE A 113 -4.89 16.68 3.79
N MET A 114 -4.26 17.57 4.58
CA MET A 114 -3.53 18.73 4.04
C MET A 114 -2.01 18.50 3.96
N SER A 115 -1.53 17.39 4.52
CA SER A 115 -0.17 16.88 4.28
C SER A 115 -0.07 16.18 2.91
N PHE A 116 -0.43 16.88 1.83
CA PHE A 116 -0.39 16.30 0.49
C PHE A 116 1.02 15.75 0.20
N PRO A 117 1.13 14.52 -0.33
CA PRO A 117 2.42 13.99 -0.78
C PRO A 117 3.07 14.97 -1.78
N SER A 118 4.09 15.68 -1.31
CA SER A 118 4.73 16.79 -2.03
C SER A 118 5.63 16.29 -3.17
N GLU A 119 6.29 15.16 -2.91
CA GLU A 119 7.15 14.48 -3.85
C GLU A 119 6.33 13.90 -5.01
N PRO A 120 6.78 14.07 -6.27
CA PRO A 120 6.11 13.42 -7.38
C PRO A 120 6.20 11.92 -7.16
N LEU A 121 5.08 11.22 -7.36
CA LEU A 121 5.09 9.78 -7.60
C LEU A 121 5.83 9.54 -8.92
N LEU A 122 7.16 9.56 -8.84
CA LEU A 122 8.05 9.15 -9.90
C LEU A 122 8.05 7.63 -9.95
N TYR A 123 8.37 7.11 -11.12
CA TYR A 123 8.49 5.69 -11.42
C TYR A 123 8.78 4.79 -10.21
N ARG A 124 7.97 3.72 -10.07
CA ARG A 124 8.38 2.43 -9.49
C ARG A 124 8.67 2.46 -7.98
N TRP A 125 7.71 2.90 -7.16
CA TRP A 125 7.67 2.77 -5.67
C TRP A 125 8.17 3.96 -4.85
N LYS A 126 8.94 4.90 -5.42
CA LYS A 126 9.39 6.08 -4.66
C LYS A 126 8.20 6.96 -4.29
N HIS A 127 8.06 7.28 -2.99
CA HIS A 127 6.93 8.05 -2.42
C HIS A 127 5.55 7.38 -2.54
N TRP A 128 5.51 6.10 -2.89
CA TRP A 128 4.26 5.32 -2.97
C TRP A 128 3.61 5.15 -1.60
N GLU A 129 4.38 4.85 -0.55
CA GLU A 129 3.84 4.64 0.79
C GLU A 129 3.14 5.89 1.33
N PRO A 130 3.73 7.09 1.38
CA PRO A 130 3.03 8.28 1.85
C PRO A 130 1.69 8.50 1.13
N PHE A 131 1.61 8.14 -0.14
CA PHE A 131 0.38 8.22 -0.91
C PHE A 131 -0.64 7.13 -0.53
N LEU A 132 -0.16 5.91 -0.33
CA LEU A 132 -0.96 4.77 0.08
C LEU A 132 -1.54 4.97 1.48
N GLU A 133 -0.71 5.38 2.44
CA GLU A 133 -1.09 5.72 3.82
C GLU A 133 -2.09 6.86 3.85
N TYR A 134 -1.83 7.94 3.12
CA TYR A 134 -2.79 9.04 2.95
C TYR A 134 -4.15 8.54 2.47
N CYS A 135 -4.17 7.68 1.44
CA CYS A 135 -5.42 7.13 0.94
C CYS A 135 -6.08 6.21 1.96
N LEU A 136 -5.31 5.37 2.64
CA LEU A 136 -5.79 4.35 3.55
C LEU A 136 -6.41 4.99 4.80
N LEU A 137 -5.70 5.91 5.45
CA LEU A 137 -6.23 6.75 6.52
C LEU A 137 -7.52 7.43 6.08
N GLY A 138 -7.50 8.03 4.89
CA GLY A 138 -8.61 8.79 4.36
C GLY A 138 -9.89 8.01 4.09
N VAL A 139 -9.79 6.77 3.61
CA VAL A 139 -10.98 5.93 3.35
C VAL A 139 -11.43 5.16 4.57
N THR A 140 -10.53 4.92 5.52
CA THR A 140 -10.81 4.11 6.71
C THR A 140 -11.50 4.95 7.78
N ILE A 141 -11.13 6.22 7.91
CA ILE A 141 -11.73 7.15 8.87
C ILE A 141 -13.03 7.73 8.30
N ASN A 142 -14.18 7.17 8.70
CA ASN A 142 -15.53 7.64 8.32
C ASN A 142 -15.75 7.87 6.80
N GLY A 143 -14.94 7.23 5.94
CA GLY A 143 -14.96 7.46 4.49
C GLY A 143 -14.70 8.92 4.07
N PHE A 144 -14.03 9.73 4.89
CA PHE A 144 -13.84 11.17 4.61
C PHE A 144 -13.22 11.44 3.23
N LEU A 145 -12.25 10.65 2.80
CA LEU A 145 -11.65 10.82 1.48
C LEU A 145 -12.66 10.60 0.34
N LYS A 146 -13.61 9.66 0.51
CA LYS A 146 -14.68 9.41 -0.47
C LYS A 146 -15.58 10.64 -0.58
N PHE A 147 -15.97 11.22 0.56
CA PHE A 147 -16.74 12.46 0.60
C PHE A 147 -15.99 13.60 -0.08
N LEU A 148 -14.74 13.84 0.30
CA LEU A 148 -13.93 14.95 -0.19
C LEU A 148 -13.69 14.87 -1.69
N VAL A 149 -13.35 13.69 -2.22
CA VAL A 149 -13.14 13.48 -3.66
C VAL A 149 -14.45 13.64 -4.43
N ASN A 150 -15.57 13.16 -3.87
CA ASN A 150 -16.88 13.36 -4.49
C ASN A 150 -17.27 14.85 -4.52
N ALA A 151 -17.03 15.59 -3.44
CA ALA A 151 -17.26 17.03 -3.34
C ALA A 151 -16.43 17.81 -4.38
N CYS A 152 -15.15 17.44 -4.55
CA CYS A 152 -14.27 18.05 -5.55
C CYS A 152 -14.76 17.86 -7.01
N ALA A 153 -15.61 16.87 -7.25
CA ALA A 153 -16.08 16.48 -8.58
C ALA A 153 -17.53 16.85 -8.89
N GLN A 154 -18.26 17.50 -7.97
CA GLN A 154 -19.69 17.80 -8.12
C GLN A 154 -20.03 18.62 -9.38
N ASN A 155 -19.11 19.47 -9.84
CA ASN A 155 -19.34 20.36 -11.00
C ASN A 155 -18.77 19.79 -12.31
N MET A 156 -18.50 18.49 -12.38
CA MET A 156 -17.96 17.85 -13.58
C MET A 156 -19.04 17.11 -14.35
N PRO A 157 -18.88 16.96 -15.69
CA PRO A 157 -19.72 16.04 -16.46
C PRO A 157 -19.71 14.64 -15.84
N ALA A 158 -20.87 13.99 -15.79
CA ALA A 158 -21.02 12.69 -15.14
C ALA A 158 -20.13 11.60 -15.76
N ASP A 159 -19.82 11.74 -17.05
CA ASP A 159 -19.02 10.83 -17.87
C ASP A 159 -17.56 11.27 -18.03
N VAL A 160 -17.12 12.37 -17.39
CA VAL A 160 -15.76 12.93 -17.58
C VAL A 160 -14.65 11.91 -17.26
N GLY A 161 -14.92 10.94 -16.38
CA GLY A 161 -13.98 9.87 -16.04
C GLY A 161 -13.78 8.83 -17.15
N ALA A 162 -14.70 8.74 -18.12
CA ALA A 162 -14.64 7.83 -19.26
C ALA A 162 -13.85 8.41 -20.44
N TRP A 163 -13.63 9.74 -20.47
CA TRP A 163 -12.91 10.39 -21.54
C TRP A 163 -11.42 9.97 -21.58
N ASP A 164 -10.81 10.03 -22.75
CA ASP A 164 -9.38 9.75 -22.90
C ASP A 164 -8.56 10.93 -22.33
N GLU A 165 -7.64 10.64 -21.39
CA GLU A 165 -6.80 11.67 -20.77
C GLU A 165 -5.76 12.22 -21.75
N ASP A 166 -5.37 11.40 -22.73
CA ASP A 166 -4.31 11.70 -23.69
C ASP A 166 -4.83 12.33 -24.99
N ASP A 167 -6.15 12.54 -25.10
CA ASP A 167 -6.76 13.19 -26.26
C ASP A 167 -6.14 14.59 -26.48
N PRO A 168 -5.58 14.85 -27.67
CA PRO A 168 -4.95 16.12 -27.98
C PRO A 168 -5.95 17.29 -28.06
N SER A 169 -7.24 17.03 -28.26
CA SER A 169 -8.29 18.04 -28.35
C SER A 169 -8.71 18.61 -27.00
N LEU A 170 -8.44 17.89 -25.90
CA LEU A 170 -8.79 18.33 -24.56
C LEU A 170 -7.89 19.46 -24.08
N SER A 171 -8.50 20.50 -23.51
CA SER A 171 -7.76 21.55 -22.82
C SER A 171 -7.04 20.98 -21.59
N PHE A 172 -6.04 21.71 -21.06
CA PHE A 172 -5.39 21.29 -19.82
C PHE A 172 -6.39 21.18 -18.65
N ALA A 173 -7.38 22.07 -18.60
CA ALA A 173 -8.42 22.04 -17.58
C ALA A 173 -9.30 20.78 -17.70
N ASP A 174 -9.67 20.40 -18.92
CA ASP A 174 -10.46 19.18 -19.17
C ASP A 174 -9.64 17.95 -18.82
N LYS A 175 -8.35 17.89 -19.17
CA LYS A 175 -7.47 16.79 -18.75
C LYS A 175 -7.39 16.64 -17.24
N GLN A 176 -7.42 17.76 -16.48
CA GLN A 176 -7.50 17.70 -15.02
C GLN A 176 -8.87 17.20 -14.52
N ALA A 177 -9.96 17.59 -15.18
CA ALA A 177 -11.30 17.09 -14.88
C ALA A 177 -11.41 15.57 -15.15
N VAL A 178 -10.87 15.09 -16.28
CA VAL A 178 -10.80 13.65 -16.61
C VAL A 178 -10.01 12.88 -15.55
N ARG A 179 -8.84 13.39 -15.13
CA ARG A 179 -8.05 12.78 -14.05
C ARG A 179 -8.84 12.67 -12.76
N LEU A 180 -9.49 13.75 -12.33
CA LEU A 180 -10.29 13.77 -11.10
C LEU A 180 -11.53 12.87 -11.22
N GLY A 181 -12.17 12.80 -12.37
CA GLY A 181 -13.23 11.82 -12.66
C GLY A 181 -12.76 10.38 -12.48
N LYS A 182 -11.59 10.02 -13.05
CA LYS A 182 -10.98 8.69 -12.88
C LYS A 182 -10.59 8.40 -11.43
N VAL A 183 -10.07 9.40 -10.71
CA VAL A 183 -9.77 9.30 -9.27
C VAL A 183 -11.03 9.06 -8.47
N ARG A 184 -12.10 9.82 -8.73
CA ARG A 184 -13.40 9.66 -8.08
C ARG A 184 -13.94 8.25 -8.28
N THR A 185 -14.00 7.76 -9.52
CA THR A 185 -14.47 6.39 -9.79
C THR A 185 -13.66 5.36 -9.01
N THR A 186 -12.34 5.53 -8.94
CA THR A 186 -11.47 4.61 -8.21
C THR A 186 -11.69 4.68 -6.69
N VAL A 187 -11.78 5.87 -6.11
CA VAL A 187 -11.90 6.07 -4.66
C VAL A 187 -13.29 5.65 -4.15
N LEU A 188 -14.31 5.82 -4.98
CA LEU A 188 -15.69 5.44 -4.66
C LEU A 188 -15.98 3.95 -4.89
N ASP A 189 -15.06 3.21 -5.51
CA ASP A 189 -15.20 1.75 -5.68
C ASP A 189 -15.32 1.06 -4.30
N ALA A 190 -16.28 0.16 -4.16
CA ALA A 190 -16.52 -0.58 -2.92
C ALA A 190 -15.30 -1.39 -2.48
N ASN A 191 -14.50 -1.87 -3.43
CA ASN A 191 -13.29 -2.65 -3.20
C ASN A 191 -12.06 -1.79 -2.99
N PHE A 192 -12.14 -0.46 -3.12
CA PHE A 192 -10.95 0.40 -3.06
C PHE A 192 -10.20 0.25 -1.74
N GLN A 193 -10.91 0.21 -0.61
CA GLN A 193 -10.31 -0.01 0.71
C GLN A 193 -9.56 -1.35 0.78
N ALA A 194 -10.19 -2.44 0.32
CA ALA A 194 -9.55 -3.76 0.26
C ALA A 194 -8.32 -3.74 -0.66
N ILE A 195 -8.38 -3.04 -1.80
CA ILE A 195 -7.24 -2.87 -2.72
C ILE A 195 -6.08 -2.14 -2.03
N LEU A 196 -6.36 -1.11 -1.22
CA LEU A 196 -5.33 -0.39 -0.47
C LEU A 196 -4.69 -1.29 0.59
N PHE A 197 -5.48 -2.00 1.41
CA PHE A 197 -4.94 -2.95 2.39
C PHE A 197 -4.11 -4.05 1.73
N LYS A 198 -4.63 -4.65 0.65
CA LYS A 198 -3.87 -5.60 -0.19
C LYS A 198 -2.54 -5.01 -0.64
N ALA A 199 -2.51 -3.74 -1.06
CA ALA A 199 -1.28 -3.07 -1.48
C ALA A 199 -0.32 -2.80 -0.32
N VAL A 200 -0.81 -2.49 0.88
CA VAL A 200 0.03 -2.33 2.09
C VAL A 200 0.69 -3.65 2.42
N PHE A 201 -0.10 -4.73 2.56
CA PHE A 201 0.41 -6.05 2.94
C PHE A 201 1.35 -6.64 1.89
N ALA A 202 0.98 -6.55 0.61
CA ALA A 202 1.83 -7.05 -0.47
C ALA A 202 3.10 -6.21 -0.64
N GLY A 203 3.02 -4.91 -0.36
CA GLY A 203 4.08 -3.95 -0.63
C GLY A 203 5.11 -3.81 0.49
N GLN A 204 4.72 -3.99 1.76
CA GLN A 204 5.55 -3.57 2.89
C GLN A 204 6.90 -4.32 2.98
N PRO A 205 6.97 -5.67 3.00
CA PRO A 205 8.28 -6.34 3.11
C PRO A 205 9.15 -6.12 1.86
N LEU A 206 8.57 -6.19 0.66
CA LEU A 206 9.29 -5.91 -0.58
C LEU A 206 9.82 -4.48 -0.62
N ARG A 207 9.08 -3.51 -0.08
CA ARG A 207 9.58 -2.15 0.03
C ARG A 207 10.76 -2.05 0.97
N SER A 208 10.67 -2.61 2.17
CA SER A 208 11.77 -2.59 3.14
C SER A 208 13.05 -3.14 2.51
N LEU A 209 12.92 -4.22 1.73
CA LEU A 209 13.99 -4.76 0.92
C LEU A 209 14.53 -3.77 -0.14
N MET A 210 13.64 -3.10 -0.88
CA MET A 210 14.02 -2.13 -1.93
C MET A 210 14.68 -0.86 -1.36
N ASP A 211 14.25 -0.40 -0.20
CA ASP A 211 14.85 0.74 0.51
C ASP A 211 16.27 0.38 0.97
N ASP A 212 16.47 -0.83 1.50
CA ASP A 212 17.81 -1.32 1.86
C ASP A 212 18.73 -1.45 0.64
N VAL A 213 18.23 -1.98 -0.47
CA VAL A 213 19.00 -2.06 -1.73
C VAL A 213 19.40 -0.66 -2.21
N SER A 214 18.45 0.28 -2.20
CA SER A 214 18.67 1.67 -2.64
C SER A 214 19.68 2.38 -1.73
N TYR A 215 19.63 2.12 -0.43
CA TYR A 215 20.59 2.64 0.54
C TYR A 215 22.01 2.13 0.27
N VAL A 216 22.17 0.83 0.03
CA VAL A 216 23.47 0.23 -0.31
C VAL A 216 24.06 0.81 -1.60
N GLU A 217 23.25 0.96 -2.66
CA GLU A 217 23.70 1.60 -3.90
C GLU A 217 24.10 3.06 -3.67
N THR A 218 23.34 3.79 -2.84
CA THR A 218 23.65 5.18 -2.47
C THR A 218 24.99 5.29 -1.75
N ILE A 219 25.28 4.41 -0.79
CA ILE A 219 26.59 4.39 -0.11
C ILE A 219 27.71 4.07 -1.12
N ARG A 220 27.51 3.07 -1.99
CA ARG A 220 28.49 2.64 -2.99
C ARG A 220 28.86 3.78 -3.94
N GLU A 221 27.87 4.47 -4.49
CA GLU A 221 28.09 5.60 -5.38
C GLU A 221 28.80 6.76 -4.67
N ARG A 222 28.41 7.06 -3.43
CA ARG A 222 29.05 8.13 -2.65
C ARG A 222 30.50 7.83 -2.29
N LEU A 223 30.81 6.58 -1.93
CA LEU A 223 32.19 6.15 -1.71
C LEU A 223 33.04 6.28 -2.97
N LEU A 224 32.49 5.90 -4.14
CA LEU A 224 33.16 6.09 -5.42
C LEU A 224 33.42 7.58 -5.71
N LEU A 225 32.46 8.46 -5.41
CA LEU A 225 32.62 9.91 -5.58
C LEU A 225 33.68 10.48 -4.63
N LEU A 226 33.73 10.03 -3.37
CA LEU A 226 34.78 10.42 -2.43
C LEU A 226 36.17 9.99 -2.90
N GLN A 227 36.30 8.76 -3.41
CA GLN A 227 37.55 8.27 -4.01
C GLN A 227 38.00 9.11 -5.21
N LYS A 228 37.06 9.70 -5.93
CA LYS A 228 37.31 10.64 -7.03
C LYS A 228 37.55 12.08 -6.58
N GLY A 229 37.63 12.33 -5.26
CA GLY A 229 37.90 13.65 -4.69
C GLY A 229 36.68 14.58 -4.60
N VAL A 230 35.46 14.08 -4.83
CA VAL A 230 34.23 14.88 -4.73
C VAL A 230 33.85 15.08 -3.27
N LYS A 231 33.72 16.34 -2.82
CA LYS A 231 33.31 16.67 -1.44
C LYS A 231 31.79 16.54 -1.27
N LEU A 232 31.35 15.69 -0.34
CA LEU A 232 29.94 15.44 -0.04
C LEU A 232 29.48 16.12 1.27
N SER A 233 29.66 17.43 1.36
CA SER A 233 29.48 18.23 2.60
C SER A 233 28.08 18.24 3.23
N ARG A 234 27.05 17.72 2.54
CA ARG A 234 25.67 17.63 3.05
C ARG A 234 25.20 16.20 3.36
N SER A 235 26.08 15.20 3.23
CA SER A 235 25.72 13.80 3.47
C SER A 235 25.60 13.51 4.97
N LYS A 236 24.43 13.06 5.41
CA LYS A 236 24.23 12.45 6.75
C LYS A 236 24.39 10.93 6.77
N ALA A 237 24.61 10.29 5.63
CA ALA A 237 24.76 8.85 5.56
C ALA A 237 26.11 8.43 6.15
N ASP A 238 26.14 7.32 6.89
CA ASP A 238 27.38 6.67 7.30
C ASP A 238 28.02 6.05 6.04
N LEU A 239 29.14 6.63 5.61
CA LEU A 239 29.85 6.27 4.38
C LEU A 239 31.06 5.35 4.64
N SER A 240 31.12 4.65 5.77
CA SER A 240 32.26 3.76 6.04
C SER A 240 32.29 2.55 5.08
N PRO A 241 33.48 2.18 4.54
CA PRO A 241 33.67 0.95 3.78
C PRO A 241 33.22 -0.31 4.53
N GLU A 242 33.39 -0.34 5.84
CA GLU A 242 32.99 -1.41 6.73
C GLU A 242 31.46 -1.57 6.75
N LYS A 243 30.71 -0.47 6.86
CA LYS A 243 29.25 -0.49 6.78
C LYS A 243 28.77 -1.00 5.43
N LEU A 244 29.38 -0.52 4.34
CA LEU A 244 29.06 -0.99 2.99
C LEU A 244 29.33 -2.50 2.84
N ARG A 245 30.46 -2.99 3.34
CA ARG A 245 30.79 -4.44 3.32
C ARG A 245 29.78 -5.25 4.11
N SER A 246 29.46 -4.84 5.34
CA SER A 246 28.48 -5.52 6.20
C SER A 246 27.10 -5.59 5.54
N GLN A 247 26.61 -4.48 4.97
CA GLN A 247 25.31 -4.48 4.30
C GLN A 247 25.32 -5.31 3.01
N ASN A 248 26.34 -5.17 2.17
CA ASN A 248 26.51 -6.03 1.00
C ASN A 248 26.53 -7.51 1.40
N TRP A 249 27.21 -7.87 2.49
CA TRP A 249 27.24 -9.25 2.98
C TRP A 249 25.84 -9.77 3.35
N GLY A 250 25.01 -8.96 4.00
CA GLY A 250 23.61 -9.34 4.30
C GLY A 250 22.77 -9.63 3.03
N PHE A 251 23.07 -8.95 1.92
CA PHE A 251 22.48 -9.24 0.62
C PHE A 251 23.10 -10.48 -0.05
N PHE A 252 24.43 -10.61 -0.05
CA PHE A 252 25.15 -11.72 -0.69
C PHE A 252 24.93 -13.06 0.02
N SER A 253 24.85 -13.06 1.34
CA SER A 253 24.60 -14.26 2.16
C SER A 253 23.14 -14.73 2.09
N GLY A 254 22.23 -13.93 1.52
CA GLY A 254 20.81 -14.23 1.50
C GLY A 254 20.08 -13.93 2.82
N GLN A 255 20.77 -13.46 3.87
CA GLN A 255 20.16 -13.11 5.15
C GLN A 255 19.00 -12.12 4.98
N ARG A 256 19.17 -11.10 4.13
CA ARG A 256 18.11 -10.12 3.89
C ARG A 256 16.90 -10.70 3.15
N ALA A 257 17.14 -11.67 2.26
CA ALA A 257 16.08 -12.41 1.58
C ALA A 257 15.25 -13.19 2.60
N GLN A 258 15.92 -13.95 3.46
CA GLN A 258 15.29 -14.76 4.49
C GLN A 258 14.46 -13.89 5.45
N GLN A 259 15.00 -12.74 5.85
CA GLN A 259 14.28 -11.78 6.70
C GLN A 259 13.02 -11.24 5.99
N THR A 260 13.10 -10.90 4.70
CA THR A 260 11.94 -10.43 3.93
C THR A 260 10.88 -11.53 3.77
N LEU A 261 11.30 -12.77 3.54
CA LEU A 261 10.40 -13.92 3.46
C LEU A 261 9.73 -14.18 4.81
N LYS A 262 10.48 -14.08 5.91
CA LYS A 262 9.94 -14.17 7.27
C LYS A 262 8.91 -13.09 7.53
N GLU A 263 9.18 -11.83 7.18
CA GLU A 263 8.21 -10.72 7.30
C GLU A 263 6.91 -11.02 6.54
N TYR A 264 7.01 -11.57 5.32
CA TYR A 264 5.83 -12.01 4.56
C TYR A 264 5.09 -13.16 5.24
N THR A 265 5.82 -14.13 5.80
CA THR A 265 5.24 -15.24 6.55
C THR A 265 4.53 -14.75 7.81
N ASP A 266 5.15 -13.88 8.59
CA ASP A 266 4.58 -13.30 9.82
C ASP A 266 3.27 -12.56 9.51
N LEU A 267 3.23 -11.79 8.42
CA LEU A 267 1.99 -11.12 7.96
C LEU A 267 0.86 -12.11 7.65
N LEU A 268 1.17 -13.29 7.08
CA LEU A 268 0.16 -14.33 6.83
C LEU A 268 -0.36 -14.95 8.13
N HIS A 269 0.47 -15.05 9.17
CA HIS A 269 0.08 -15.59 10.47
C HIS A 269 -0.80 -14.61 11.26
N THR A 270 -0.63 -13.30 11.05
CA THR A 270 -1.55 -12.27 11.57
C THR A 270 -2.86 -12.16 10.78
N GLY A 271 -3.02 -12.98 9.73
CA GLY A 271 -4.15 -12.93 8.79
C GLY A 271 -5.54 -12.98 9.41
N PRO A 272 -5.84 -13.83 10.41
CA PRO A 272 -7.17 -13.89 11.03
C PRO A 272 -7.59 -12.56 11.67
N ASP A 273 -6.75 -11.98 12.53
CA ASP A 273 -7.02 -10.71 13.21
C ASP A 273 -7.13 -9.54 12.23
N LEU A 274 -6.35 -9.58 11.14
CA LEU A 274 -6.38 -8.58 10.08
C LEU A 274 -7.57 -8.74 9.13
N THR A 275 -8.10 -9.95 8.98
CA THR A 275 -9.26 -10.21 8.12
C THR A 275 -10.49 -9.51 8.69
N ASP A 276 -10.70 -9.63 9.99
CA ASP A 276 -11.83 -8.98 10.68
C ASP A 276 -11.70 -7.45 10.64
N LEU A 277 -10.48 -6.91 10.71
CA LEU A 277 -10.22 -5.47 10.69
C LEU A 277 -10.26 -4.85 9.28
N THR A 278 -9.82 -5.58 8.25
CA THR A 278 -9.59 -5.02 6.91
C THR A 278 -10.51 -5.58 5.82
N GLY A 279 -11.30 -6.61 6.15
CA GLY A 279 -12.10 -7.38 5.19
C GLY A 279 -11.27 -8.13 4.15
N THR A 280 -9.95 -8.22 4.35
CA THR A 280 -9.03 -8.87 3.41
C THR A 280 -8.59 -10.21 3.98
N GLY A 281 -9.12 -11.29 3.42
CA GLY A 281 -8.88 -12.65 3.92
C GLY A 281 -7.54 -13.23 3.50
N PHE A 282 -7.15 -14.33 4.15
CA PHE A 282 -5.98 -15.12 3.75
C PHE A 282 -5.99 -15.50 2.25
N VAL A 283 -7.15 -15.86 1.71
CA VAL A 283 -7.32 -16.22 0.28
C VAL A 283 -6.96 -15.05 -0.66
N ASP A 284 -7.19 -13.82 -0.23
CA ASP A 284 -6.85 -12.61 -0.99
C ASP A 284 -5.39 -12.20 -0.83
N LEU A 285 -4.83 -12.35 0.37
CA LEU A 285 -3.46 -11.95 0.69
C LEU A 285 -2.43 -12.96 0.18
N PHE A 286 -2.73 -14.25 0.29
CA PHE A 286 -1.78 -15.32 -0.01
C PHE A 286 -1.19 -15.26 -1.43
N PRO A 287 -1.98 -15.07 -2.51
CA PRO A 287 -1.42 -14.95 -3.86
C PRO A 287 -0.53 -13.72 -4.03
N LEU A 288 -0.84 -12.62 -3.33
CA LEU A 288 -0.08 -11.38 -3.38
C LEU A 288 1.23 -11.50 -2.61
N VAL A 289 1.18 -12.09 -1.42
CA VAL A 289 2.34 -12.37 -0.58
C VAL A 289 3.26 -13.37 -1.27
N LEU A 290 2.74 -14.47 -1.80
CA LEU A 290 3.52 -15.46 -2.55
C LEU A 290 4.24 -14.82 -3.75
N ARG A 291 3.56 -13.91 -4.46
CA ARG A 291 4.15 -13.14 -5.55
C ARG A 291 5.22 -12.17 -5.07
N GLY A 292 5.01 -11.50 -3.95
CA GLY A 292 6.00 -10.64 -3.28
C GLY A 292 7.24 -11.42 -2.85
N MET A 293 7.05 -12.58 -2.22
CA MET A 293 8.10 -13.52 -1.85
C MET A 293 8.89 -13.97 -3.09
N THR A 294 8.20 -14.35 -4.16
CA THR A 294 8.82 -14.75 -5.44
C THR A 294 9.59 -13.61 -6.09
N ASP A 295 9.08 -12.37 -6.04
CA ASP A 295 9.78 -11.21 -6.61
C ASP A 295 10.98 -10.77 -5.76
N ALA A 296 10.86 -10.77 -4.44
CA ALA A 296 11.95 -10.50 -3.50
C ALA A 296 13.08 -11.51 -3.72
N TYR A 297 12.72 -12.79 -3.75
CA TYR A 297 13.59 -13.90 -4.12
C TYR A 297 14.27 -13.64 -5.47
N ARG A 298 13.48 -13.36 -6.51
CA ARG A 298 13.97 -13.08 -7.86
C ARG A 298 14.95 -11.90 -7.86
N ARG A 299 14.65 -10.77 -7.20
CA ARG A 299 15.52 -9.57 -7.26
C ARG A 299 16.84 -9.77 -6.53
N LEU A 300 16.81 -10.53 -5.44
CA LEU A 300 17.99 -10.89 -4.67
C LEU A 300 18.85 -11.93 -5.40
N PHE A 301 18.22 -12.76 -6.23
CA PHE A 301 18.87 -13.89 -6.89
C PHE A 301 19.07 -13.73 -8.42
N ASN A 302 18.44 -12.78 -9.12
CA ASN A 302 18.62 -12.54 -10.56
C ASN A 302 19.66 -11.47 -10.89
N ARG A 303 20.18 -10.72 -9.90
CA ARG A 303 21.40 -9.92 -10.17
C ARG A 303 22.63 -10.81 -10.36
N THR A 304 22.57 -12.05 -9.90
CA THR A 304 23.61 -13.07 -10.11
C THR A 304 23.38 -13.92 -11.35
N THR A 305 22.38 -13.74 -12.21
CA THR A 305 22.25 -14.61 -13.41
C THR A 305 22.98 -14.11 -14.67
N ARG A 306 23.80 -13.06 -14.55
CA ARG A 306 25.05 -12.89 -15.34
C ARG A 306 26.32 -13.31 -14.57
N LEU A 307 26.12 -14.02 -13.46
CA LEU A 307 27.09 -14.77 -12.65
C LEU A 307 26.51 -16.17 -12.41
N CYS A 308 26.32 -16.93 -13.50
CA CYS A 308 25.97 -18.35 -13.53
C CYS A 308 25.07 -18.93 -12.40
N TYR A 309 23.78 -19.00 -12.71
CA TYR A 309 22.88 -20.16 -12.52
C TYR A 309 23.19 -21.16 -11.40
N LYS A 310 22.34 -21.18 -10.36
CA LYS A 310 21.50 -22.34 -9.99
C LYS A 310 20.61 -22.01 -8.78
N LEU A 311 19.36 -21.70 -9.08
CA LEU A 311 18.14 -22.04 -8.33
C LEU A 311 18.33 -22.32 -6.83
N LEU A 312 17.98 -21.38 -5.95
CA LEU A 312 17.39 -21.83 -4.69
C LEU A 312 15.99 -22.39 -4.98
N ALA A 313 15.90 -23.69 -5.11
CA ALA A 313 14.70 -24.45 -4.86
C ALA A 313 15.31 -25.77 -4.40
N VAL A 314 15.20 -26.16 -3.15
CA VAL A 314 13.94 -26.60 -2.57
C VAL A 314 14.28 -27.05 -1.15
N PHE A 315 13.44 -26.73 -0.17
CA PHE A 315 13.74 -27.12 1.20
C PHE A 315 13.29 -28.54 1.59
N ASP A 316 12.71 -29.37 0.70
CA ASP A 316 12.59 -30.84 0.93
C ASP A 316 12.09 -31.69 -0.28
N MET A 317 12.59 -31.47 -1.49
CA MET A 317 12.29 -32.28 -2.67
C MET A 317 13.58 -32.52 -3.44
N THR A 318 13.63 -33.61 -4.19
CA THR A 318 14.77 -33.88 -5.05
C THR A 318 14.88 -32.80 -6.14
N LEU A 319 16.08 -32.61 -6.68
CA LEU A 319 16.33 -31.63 -7.75
C LEU A 319 15.39 -31.83 -8.96
N ASP A 320 15.01 -33.07 -9.25
CA ASP A 320 14.11 -33.41 -10.34
C ASP A 320 12.66 -33.00 -10.05
N ASP A 321 12.19 -33.21 -8.81
CA ASP A 321 10.86 -32.77 -8.36
C ASP A 321 10.74 -31.24 -8.30
N ALA A 322 11.81 -30.58 -7.85
CA ALA A 322 11.94 -29.13 -7.87
C ALA A 322 11.78 -28.57 -9.29
N CYS A 323 12.49 -29.17 -10.25
CA CYS A 323 12.46 -28.78 -11.65
C CYS A 323 11.09 -29.06 -12.29
N ALA A 324 10.45 -30.17 -11.95
CA ALA A 324 9.12 -30.53 -12.42
C ALA A 324 8.03 -29.59 -11.89
N TRP A 325 8.08 -29.24 -10.59
CA TRP A 325 7.15 -28.34 -9.94
C TRP A 325 7.28 -26.89 -10.43
N ILE A 326 8.51 -26.38 -10.55
CA ILE A 326 8.79 -25.07 -11.16
C ILE A 326 8.34 -25.07 -12.62
N GLY A 327 8.55 -26.17 -13.36
CA GLY A 327 8.07 -26.34 -14.72
C GLY A 327 6.54 -26.30 -14.82
N GLY A 328 5.82 -26.83 -13.82
CA GLY A 328 4.35 -26.76 -13.72
C GLY A 328 3.86 -25.35 -13.46
N LEU A 329 4.39 -24.67 -12.45
CA LEU A 329 4.10 -23.26 -12.16
C LEU A 329 4.41 -22.37 -13.36
N TRP A 330 5.58 -22.56 -13.99
CA TRP A 330 5.96 -21.79 -15.16
C TRP A 330 4.95 -21.95 -16.30
N LYS A 331 4.43 -23.16 -16.54
CA LYS A 331 3.38 -23.39 -17.56
C LYS A 331 2.06 -22.70 -17.20
N GLU A 332 1.70 -22.65 -15.91
CA GLU A 332 0.48 -22.00 -15.41
C GLU A 332 0.57 -20.46 -15.48
N TYR A 333 1.75 -19.90 -15.19
CA TYR A 333 2.00 -18.45 -15.17
C TYR A 333 2.51 -17.88 -16.50
N ARG A 334 2.96 -18.72 -17.46
CA ARG A 334 3.43 -18.30 -18.79
C ARG A 334 2.41 -17.49 -19.58
N ASN A 335 1.12 -17.74 -19.34
CA ASN A 335 0.02 -17.05 -20.01
C ASN A 335 -0.61 -15.95 -19.14
N ARG A 336 -0.13 -15.75 -17.90
CA ARG A 336 -0.58 -14.66 -17.02
C ARG A 336 0.43 -13.51 -17.13
N PRO A 337 0.00 -12.27 -17.42
CA PRO A 337 0.90 -11.13 -17.45
C PRO A 337 1.29 -10.77 -16.01
N CYS A 338 2.25 -11.50 -15.45
CA CYS A 338 2.54 -11.45 -14.03
C CYS A 338 3.96 -10.96 -13.70
N CYS A 339 4.32 -9.75 -14.15
CA CYS A 339 5.13 -8.87 -13.30
C CYS A 339 4.16 -7.92 -12.57
N LEU A 340 4.39 -7.58 -11.30
CA LEU A 340 3.77 -6.38 -10.70
C LEU A 340 4.28 -5.09 -11.37
N ASP A 341 4.90 -5.24 -12.55
CA ASP A 341 5.85 -4.34 -13.14
C ASP A 341 6.07 -4.64 -14.64
N PRO A 342 5.16 -4.24 -15.54
CA PRO A 342 5.36 -4.38 -16.99
C PRO A 342 6.54 -3.54 -17.53
N GLN A 343 7.08 -2.60 -16.75
CA GLN A 343 7.96 -1.55 -17.28
C GLN A 343 9.45 -1.73 -16.99
N PHE A 344 9.87 -2.76 -16.24
CA PHE A 344 11.29 -3.16 -16.18
C PHE A 344 11.63 -4.30 -17.15
N SER A 345 10.64 -5.00 -17.72
CA SER A 345 10.84 -5.87 -18.87
C SER A 345 10.84 -5.05 -20.16
N LYS A 346 11.86 -4.19 -20.35
CA LYS A 346 12.22 -3.69 -21.69
C LYS A 346 12.91 -4.77 -22.56
N ALA A 347 13.11 -5.97 -22.03
CA ALA A 347 13.33 -7.14 -22.86
C ALA A 347 11.98 -7.53 -23.47
N ARG A 348 11.76 -7.16 -24.74
CA ARG A 348 10.84 -7.92 -25.60
C ARG A 348 11.28 -9.37 -25.54
N VAL A 349 10.53 -10.24 -24.86
CA VAL A 349 10.64 -11.67 -25.12
C VAL A 349 9.93 -11.87 -26.45
N SER A 350 10.69 -11.79 -27.54
CA SER A 350 10.25 -12.24 -28.85
C SER A 350 9.99 -13.74 -28.74
N VAL A 351 8.72 -14.12 -28.75
CA VAL A 351 8.31 -15.51 -28.94
C VAL A 351 8.55 -15.84 -30.41
N VAL A 352 9.72 -16.43 -30.72
CA VAL A 352 9.88 -17.19 -31.96
C VAL A 352 9.25 -18.54 -31.70
N GLY A 353 8.17 -18.82 -32.42
CA GLY A 353 7.23 -19.90 -32.11
C GLY A 353 7.76 -21.29 -32.39
N PHE A 354 7.06 -22.29 -31.85
CA PHE A 354 6.85 -23.58 -32.49
C PHE A 354 5.50 -24.17 -32.07
N HIS A 355 4.97 -24.98 -32.98
CA HIS A 355 3.59 -25.41 -33.14
C HIS A 355 2.93 -26.12 -31.96
N PHE A 356 1.63 -25.87 -31.84
CA PHE A 356 0.67 -26.59 -31.02
C PHE A 356 0.46 -28.02 -31.53
N MET A 357 0.44 -28.99 -30.60
CA MET A 357 -0.56 -30.04 -30.61
C MET A 357 -1.36 -29.95 -29.30
N LYS A 358 -2.69 -29.84 -29.45
CA LYS A 358 -3.73 -29.93 -28.40
C LYS A 358 -4.15 -31.42 -28.25
N PRO A 359 -5.17 -31.76 -27.43
CA PRO A 359 -5.32 -31.61 -25.96
C PRO A 359 -5.81 -32.95 -25.34
N GLU A 360 -5.95 -33.06 -24.00
CA GLU A 360 -7.03 -33.83 -23.32
C GLU A 360 -6.84 -33.70 -21.80
N VAL A 361 -7.71 -32.95 -21.10
CA VAL A 361 -8.84 -33.43 -20.27
C VAL A 361 -8.40 -34.36 -19.12
N CYS A 362 -8.41 -33.84 -17.88
CA CYS A 362 -9.20 -34.48 -16.81
C CYS A 362 -9.36 -33.63 -15.54
N THR A 363 -10.56 -33.82 -15.00
CA THR A 363 -11.36 -33.18 -13.95
C THR A 363 -10.95 -33.48 -12.50
N VAL A 364 -11.20 -32.48 -11.65
CA VAL A 364 -11.89 -32.56 -10.33
C VAL A 364 -11.14 -33.15 -9.13
N GLY A 365 -10.93 -32.26 -8.15
CA GLY A 365 -11.54 -32.41 -6.82
C GLY A 365 -10.71 -33.10 -5.75
N ARG A 366 -10.65 -32.46 -4.58
CA ARG A 366 -10.09 -32.94 -3.29
C ARG A 366 -8.57 -32.82 -3.15
N SER A 367 -8.07 -31.64 -2.82
CA SER A 367 -6.69 -31.48 -2.31
C SER A 367 -6.53 -30.40 -1.22
N TRP A 368 -7.62 -29.75 -0.80
CA TRP A 368 -7.56 -28.61 0.13
C TRP A 368 -7.33 -29.01 1.60
N GLY A 369 -7.48 -30.29 1.95
CA GLY A 369 -7.22 -30.79 3.31
C GLY A 369 -5.79 -31.26 3.57
N ILE A 370 -5.00 -31.55 2.52
CA ILE A 370 -3.69 -32.21 2.66
C ILE A 370 -2.55 -31.19 2.75
N LEU A 371 -2.69 -30.02 2.10
CA LEU A 371 -1.68 -28.96 2.16
C LEU A 371 -1.59 -28.30 3.55
N VAL A 372 -2.71 -28.24 4.27
CA VAL A 372 -2.79 -27.71 5.65
C VAL A 372 -2.13 -28.67 6.64
N PHE A 373 -2.20 -29.99 6.38
CA PHE A 373 -1.63 -30.99 7.27
C PHE A 373 -0.09 -31.08 7.15
N CYS A 374 0.48 -30.95 5.94
CA CYS A 374 1.93 -31.01 5.77
C CYS A 374 2.65 -29.75 6.28
N LEU A 375 2.02 -28.56 6.21
CA LEU A 375 2.61 -27.32 6.74
C LEU A 375 2.57 -27.25 8.28
N LEU A 376 1.59 -27.88 8.93
CA LEU A 376 1.52 -28.00 10.39
C LEU A 376 2.53 -29.02 10.96
N VAL A 377 2.86 -30.08 10.20
CA VAL A 377 3.87 -31.07 10.62
C VAL A 377 5.30 -30.51 10.55
N CYS A 378 5.61 -29.61 9.60
CA CYS A 378 6.91 -28.93 9.58
C CYS A 378 7.07 -27.84 10.65
N LEU A 379 5.97 -27.37 11.27
CA LEU A 379 5.98 -26.38 12.35
C LEU A 379 5.93 -27.00 13.76
N SER A 380 5.76 -28.32 13.87
CA SER A 380 5.72 -29.06 15.15
C SER A 380 6.97 -29.93 15.40
N VAL A 381 7.97 -29.85 14.52
CA VAL A 381 9.30 -30.42 14.73
C VAL A 381 10.31 -29.27 14.87
N GLN A 382 10.27 -28.63 16.05
CA GLN A 382 11.44 -28.08 16.73
C GLN A 382 11.38 -28.48 18.20
#